data_AF-A0A4Q9FKK6-F1
#
_entry.id   AF-A0A4Q9FKK6-F1
#
_cell.length_a   1.000
_cell.length_b   1.000
_cell.length_c   1.000
_cell.angle_alpha   90.00
_cell.angle_beta   90.00
_cell.angle_gamma   90.00
#
_symmetry.space_group_name_H-M   'P 1'
#
loop_
_entity.id
_entity.type
_entity.pdbx_description
1 polymer ?
#
loop_
_entity_poly.entity_id
_entity_poly.type
_entity_poly.pdbx_seq_one_letter_code
_entity_poly.pdbx_strand_id
1 'polypeptide(L)'
;MKSLENIYVLSGTLEAINLYMDSLETLKSHNTRDFMVYSFDKNNILNEVEKEMEEMQTWETSVLINEKTYNDLYANLCQKLREWYNKK
;
A
#
# COMPACT_ATOMS: atom_id res chain seq x y z
N MET A 1 23.92 11.54 8.37
CA MET A 1 22.74 10.96 9.03
C MET A 1 22.46 9.62 8.37
N LYS A 2 22.46 8.52 9.13
CA LYS A 2 21.94 7.24 8.58
C LYS A 2 20.45 7.46 8.33
N SER A 3 20.00 7.23 7.11
CA SER A 3 18.57 7.23 6.79
C SER A 3 17.89 6.20 7.68
N LEU A 4 16.88 6.63 8.42
CA LEU A 4 15.99 5.76 9.16
C LEU A 4 15.30 4.87 8.11
N GLU A 5 15.48 3.54 8.21
CA GLU A 5 14.84 2.61 7.28
C GLU A 5 13.38 2.45 7.68
N ASN A 6 12.47 3.13 6.98
CA ASN A 6 11.04 2.87 7.12
C ASN A 6 10.70 1.44 6.67
N ILE A 7 9.64 0.86 7.24
CA ILE A 7 9.04 -0.39 6.79
C ILE A 7 7.84 -0.04 5.93
N TYR A 8 7.77 -0.61 4.73
CA TYR A 8 6.69 -0.36 3.79
C TYR A 8 5.87 -1.63 3.57
N VAL A 9 4.55 -1.49 3.62
CA VAL A 9 3.62 -2.61 3.49
C VAL A 9 2.57 -2.30 2.42
N LEU A 10 2.24 -3.31 1.61
CA LEU A 10 1.07 -3.32 0.75
C LEU A 10 0.05 -4.28 1.35
N SER A 11 -1.15 -3.79 1.67
CA SER A 11 -2.28 -4.62 2.11
C SER A 11 -3.42 -4.52 1.10
N GLY A 12 -4.23 -5.56 0.95
CA GLY A 12 -5.33 -5.55 0.00
C GLY A 12 -6.14 -6.84 0.01
N THR A 13 -7.08 -6.93 -0.93
CA THR A 13 -7.74 -8.21 -1.25
C THR A 13 -6.73 -9.19 -1.85
N LEU A 14 -7.03 -10.48 -1.78
CA LEU A 14 -6.25 -11.53 -2.46
C LEU A 14 -6.10 -11.23 -3.96
N GLU A 15 -7.13 -10.70 -4.61
CA GLU A 15 -7.08 -10.30 -6.02
C GLU A 15 -6.03 -9.21 -6.27
N ALA A 16 -6.08 -8.11 -5.50
CA ALA A 16 -5.14 -6.99 -5.67
C ALA A 16 -3.69 -7.43 -5.43
N ILE A 17 -3.49 -8.31 -4.45
CA ILE A 17 -2.16 -8.81 -4.09
C ILE A 17 -1.66 -9.81 -5.13
N ASN A 18 -2.52 -10.67 -5.68
CA ASN A 18 -2.15 -11.55 -6.80
C ASN A 18 -1.74 -10.74 -8.05
N LEU A 19 -2.45 -9.65 -8.36
CA LEU A 19 -2.05 -8.74 -9.45
C LEU A 19 -0.66 -8.15 -9.21
N TYR A 20 -0.32 -7.79 -7.97
CA TYR A 20 1.03 -7.32 -7.62
C TYR A 20 2.09 -8.43 -7.77
N MET A 21 1.77 -9.65 -7.34
CA MET A 21 2.66 -10.80 -7.44
C MET A 21 2.94 -11.18 -8.90
N ASP A 22 2.00 -10.92 -9.81
CA ASP A 22 2.24 -11.00 -11.25
C ASP A 22 3.21 -9.91 -11.71
N SER A 23 2.89 -8.63 -11.44
CA SER A 23 3.85 -7.52 -11.52
C SER A 23 3.30 -6.21 -10.93
N LEU A 24 4.20 -5.29 -10.58
CA LEU A 24 3.82 -3.92 -10.18
C LEU A 24 2.97 -3.22 -11.26
N GLU A 25 3.33 -3.37 -12.54
CA GLU A 25 2.59 -2.74 -13.64
C GLU A 25 1.21 -3.40 -13.85
N THR A 26 1.07 -4.69 -13.56
CA THR A 26 -0.21 -5.40 -13.59
C THR A 26 -1.19 -4.78 -12.60
N LEU A 27 -0.81 -4.60 -11.33
CA LEU A 27 -1.66 -3.95 -10.33
C LEU A 27 -1.96 -2.48 -10.68
N LYS A 28 -0.95 -1.72 -11.12
CA LYS A 28 -1.12 -0.29 -11.46
C LYS A 28 -2.08 -0.07 -12.63
N SER A 29 -2.00 -0.93 -13.64
CA SER A 29 -2.84 -0.85 -14.85
C SER A 29 -4.26 -1.37 -14.62
N HIS A 30 -4.47 -2.24 -13.62
CA HIS A 30 -5.79 -2.73 -13.24
C HIS A 30 -6.67 -1.62 -12.63
N ASN A 31 -8.00 -1.68 -12.80
CA ASN A 31 -8.93 -0.67 -12.27
C ASN A 31 -9.29 -0.85 -10.79
N THR A 32 -8.76 -1.89 -10.13
CA THR A 32 -8.99 -2.10 -8.69
C THR A 32 -8.37 -0.98 -7.85
N ARG A 33 -9.05 -0.68 -6.75
CA ARG A 33 -8.61 0.21 -5.67
C ARG A 33 -8.60 -0.53 -4.33
N ASP A 34 -8.70 -1.86 -4.36
CA ASP A 34 -8.89 -2.72 -3.20
C ASP A 34 -7.55 -3.08 -2.57
N PHE A 35 -6.71 -2.06 -2.38
CA PHE A 35 -5.42 -2.13 -1.73
C PHE A 35 -5.08 -0.79 -1.07
N MET A 36 -4.19 -0.84 -0.09
CA MET A 36 -3.61 0.31 0.60
C MET A 36 -2.12 0.08 0.82
N VAL A 37 -1.35 1.18 0.88
CA VAL A 37 0.07 1.12 1.22
C VAL A 37 0.36 1.91 2.47
N TYR A 38 1.20 1.36 3.34
CA TYR A 38 1.56 1.91 4.65
C TYR A 38 3.06 2.11 4.75
N SER A 39 3.47 3.10 5.53
CA SER A 39 4.88 3.39 5.84
C SER A 39 5.03 3.58 7.34
N PHE A 40 5.83 2.74 7.97
CA PHE A 40 6.09 2.76 9.40
C PHE A 40 7.52 3.26 9.65
N ASP A 41 7.69 4.18 10.58
CA ASP A 41 9.02 4.43 11.12
C ASP A 41 9.44 3.22 11.96
N LYS A 42 10.49 2.52 11.54
CA LYS A 42 11.00 1.32 12.22
C LYS A 42 11.36 1.56 13.68
N ASN A 43 11.72 2.79 14.06
CA ASN A 43 12.05 3.15 15.44
C ASN A 43 10.82 3.52 16.28
N ASN A 44 9.70 3.84 15.63
CA ASN A 44 8.45 4.21 16.28
C ASN A 44 7.31 3.22 15.99
N ILE A 45 7.66 2.06 15.41
CA ILE A 45 6.71 1.08 14.91
C ILE A 45 5.72 0.68 15.99
N LEU A 46 6.17 0.43 17.24
CA LEU A 46 5.29 0.03 18.35
C LEU A 46 4.17 1.05 18.66
N ASN A 47 4.39 2.35 18.40
CA ASN A 47 3.40 3.39 18.66
C ASN A 47 2.51 3.67 17.43
N GLU A 48 3.00 3.46 16.22
CA GLU A 48 2.26 3.67 14.96
C GLU A 48 1.40 2.47 14.57
N VAL A 49 1.86 1.29 14.97
CA VAL A 49 1.27 -0.01 14.65
C VAL A 49 -0.07 -0.21 15.32
N GLU A 50 -0.36 0.32 16.50
CA GLU A 50 -1.65 0.06 17.15
C GLU A 50 -2.84 0.52 16.29
N LYS A 51 -2.76 1.69 15.69
CA LYS A 51 -3.86 2.24 14.87
C LYS A 51 -3.85 1.69 13.44
N GLU A 52 -2.68 1.62 12.82
CA GLU A 52 -2.58 1.14 11.44
C GLU A 52 -2.70 -0.39 11.36
N MET A 53 -2.37 -1.16 12.41
CA MET A 53 -2.66 -2.60 12.43
C MET A 53 -4.15 -2.89 12.44
N GLU A 54 -4.97 -2.10 13.14
CA GLU A 54 -6.42 -2.29 13.13
C GLU A 54 -6.96 -2.13 11.70
N GLU A 55 -6.51 -1.10 10.97
CA GLU A 55 -6.87 -0.91 9.56
C GLU A 55 -6.28 -2.01 8.66
N MET A 56 -5.02 -2.41 8.87
CA MET A 56 -4.38 -3.50 8.13
C MET A 56 -5.07 -4.85 8.34
N GLN A 57 -5.57 -5.14 9.55
CA GLN A 57 -6.31 -6.36 9.87
C GLN A 57 -7.64 -6.46 9.14
N THR A 58 -8.19 -5.35 8.64
CA THR A 58 -9.40 -5.37 7.81
C THR A 58 -9.14 -5.90 6.40
N TRP A 59 -7.88 -5.92 5.96
CA TRP A 59 -7.48 -6.45 4.66
C TRP A 59 -7.21 -7.95 4.72
N GLU A 60 -7.47 -8.64 3.62
CA GLU A 60 -7.34 -10.10 3.55
C GLU A 60 -5.89 -10.56 3.64
N THR A 61 -4.94 -9.80 3.07
CA THR A 61 -3.53 -10.14 3.10
C THR A 61 -2.63 -8.91 2.98
N SER A 62 -1.36 -9.06 3.37
CA SER A 62 -0.35 -8.00 3.40
C SER A 62 1.03 -8.54 3.02
N VAL A 63 1.82 -7.74 2.29
CA VAL A 63 3.19 -8.09 1.86
C VAL A 63 4.14 -6.92 2.09
N LEU A 64 5.40 -7.23 2.42
CA LEU A 64 6.46 -6.23 2.51
C LEU A 64 6.88 -5.77 1.12
N ILE A 65 7.10 -4.46 0.98
CA ILE A 65 7.54 -3.82 -0.25
C ILE A 65 8.72 -2.89 0.02
N ASN A 66 9.37 -2.40 -1.04
CA ASN A 66 10.40 -1.36 -0.92
C ASN A 66 9.78 0.05 -1.08
N GLU A 67 10.54 1.08 -0.71
CA GLU A 67 10.12 2.48 -0.78
C GLU A 67 9.70 2.92 -2.19
N LYS A 68 10.40 2.44 -3.23
CA LYS A 68 10.07 2.78 -4.61
C LYS A 68 8.68 2.23 -4.97
N THR A 69 8.44 0.96 -4.67
CA THR A 69 7.12 0.33 -4.85
C THR A 69 6.04 1.05 -4.06
N TYR A 70 6.32 1.46 -2.82
CA TYR A 70 5.39 2.24 -1.99
C TYR A 70 5.00 3.54 -2.69
N ASN A 71 5.97 4.34 -3.11
CA ASN A 71 5.72 5.63 -3.77
C ASN A 71 4.94 5.46 -5.08
N ASP A 72 5.29 4.45 -5.87
CA ASP A 72 4.62 4.15 -7.15
C ASP A 72 3.15 3.74 -6.95
N LEU A 73 2.88 2.87 -5.96
CA LEU A 73 1.53 2.40 -5.64
C LEU A 73 0.68 3.48 -4.96
N TYR A 74 1.27 4.28 -4.07
CA TYR A 74 0.59 5.41 -3.44
C TYR A 74 0.13 6.43 -4.49
N ALA A 75 1.03 6.84 -5.38
CA ALA A 75 0.71 7.76 -6.46
C ALA A 75 -0.38 7.21 -7.40
N ASN A 76 -0.31 5.92 -7.75
CA ASN A 76 -1.33 5.24 -8.55
C ASN A 76 -2.70 5.23 -7.85
N LEU A 77 -2.76 4.90 -6.57
CA LEU A 77 -4.00 4.88 -5.81
C LEU A 77 -4.61 6.28 -5.71
N CYS A 78 -3.80 7.31 -5.41
CA CYS A 78 -4.26 8.70 -5.41
C CYS A 78 -4.83 9.12 -6.77
N GLN A 79 -4.20 8.73 -7.87
CA GLN A 79 -4.71 9.01 -9.21
C GLN A 79 -6.06 8.32 -9.44
N LYS A 80 -6.18 7.02 -9.15
CA LYS A 80 -7.43 6.26 -9.30
C LYS A 80 -8.58 6.84 -8.47
N LEU A 81 -8.30 7.24 -7.23
CA LEU A 81 -9.29 7.88 -6.35
C LEU A 81 -9.75 9.24 -6.89
N ARG A 82 -8.81 10.05 -7.40
CA ARG A 82 -9.12 11.34 -8.04
C ARG A 82 -10.01 11.13 -9.28
N GLU A 83 -9.65 10.20 -10.15
CA GLU A 83 -10.43 9.89 -11.35
C GLU A 83 -11.83 9.39 -11.00
N TRP A 84 -11.98 8.57 -9.97
CA TRP A 84 -13.28 8.11 -9.51
C TRP A 84 -14.14 9.24 -8.93
N TYR A 85 -13.54 10.13 -8.14
CA TYR A 85 -14.26 11.27 -7.56
C TYR A 85 -14.74 12.23 -8.65
N ASN A 86 -13.92 12.49 -9.67
CA ASN A 86 -14.27 13.38 -10.79
C ASN A 86 -15.29 12.78 -11.78
N LYS A 87 -15.52 11.46 -11.74
CA LYS A 87 -16.53 10.78 -12.56
C LYS A 87 -17.91 10.76 -11.90
N LYS A 88 -18.03 11.21 -10.65
CA LYS A 88 -19.29 11.36 -9.92
C LYS A 88 -19.83 12.77 -10.06
#